data_AF-I0A2R5-F1
#
_entry.id   AF-I0A2R5-F1
#
_cell.length_a   1.000
_cell.length_b   1.000
_cell.length_c   1.000
_cell.angle_alpha   90.00
_cell.angle_beta   90.00
_cell.angle_gamma   90.00
#
_symmetry.space_group_name_H-M   'P 1'
#
loop_
_entity.id
_entity.type
_entity.pdbx_description
1 polymer ?
#
loop_
_entity_poly.entity_id
_entity_poly.type
_entity_poly.pdbx_seq_one_letter_code
_entity_poly.pdbx_strand_id
1 'polypeptide(L)'
;MILEEEGKKLKKRAYDLLSRSVFVLRVDSGSCNGCDISVLASLTPLYDVERFGVKVVYSPRQADVILITGPITRQFYPAMKIIYESTPKPCVVVACGSCASSGGIWYNTYDTLGGADKVVPVDVYIPGCPPRPAAIIHGMLVALDVLEQKIKKLEYSEEKEWKTTESELKFGGLLKSYSVFRSLKLDCRRYLGYKLGNKFLMDYAEIMRNCNSLEELKKKTTGLLSRWNNDSRIKEIIELLNKRVEDYLKG
;
A
#
# COMPACT_ATOMS: atom_id res chain seq x y z
N MET A 1 2.60 33.80 22.70
CA MET A 1 1.23 33.51 23.19
C MET A 1 0.52 32.46 22.35
N ILE A 2 0.19 32.70 21.07
CA ILE A 2 -0.56 31.74 20.23
C ILE A 2 0.15 30.37 20.11
N LEU A 3 1.45 30.37 19.80
CA LEU A 3 2.23 29.12 19.66
C LEU A 3 2.32 28.31 20.96
N GLU A 4 2.32 28.97 22.09
CA GLU A 4 2.44 28.30 23.39
C GLU A 4 1.10 27.69 23.82
N GLU A 5 -0.02 28.31 23.44
CA GLU A 5 -1.36 27.73 23.59
C GLU A 5 -1.53 26.51 22.67
N GLU A 6 -1.13 26.62 21.40
CA GLU A 6 -1.16 25.49 20.45
C GLU A 6 -0.27 24.34 20.90
N GLY A 7 0.94 24.64 21.36
CA GLY A 7 1.85 23.62 21.90
C GLY A 7 1.32 22.93 23.16
N LYS A 8 0.69 23.68 24.09
CA LYS A 8 0.02 23.09 25.26
C LYS A 8 -1.13 22.17 24.87
N LYS A 9 -1.95 22.58 23.88
CA LYS A 9 -3.02 21.74 23.32
C LYS A 9 -2.46 20.47 22.70
N LEU A 10 -1.38 20.58 21.93
CA LEU A 10 -0.69 19.46 21.30
C LEU A 10 -0.21 18.46 22.36
N LYS A 11 0.45 18.94 23.41
CA LYS A 11 0.92 18.09 24.52
C LYS A 11 -0.22 17.37 25.23
N LYS A 12 -1.30 18.09 25.54
CA LYS A 12 -2.47 17.51 26.20
C LYS A 12 -3.08 16.40 25.34
N ARG A 13 -3.32 16.68 24.06
CA ARG A 13 -3.88 15.70 23.11
C ARG A 13 -2.98 14.48 22.92
N ALA A 14 -1.67 14.68 22.77
CA ALA A 14 -0.72 13.58 22.66
C ALA A 14 -0.76 12.66 23.90
N TYR A 15 -0.83 13.25 25.10
CA TYR A 15 -0.94 12.51 26.34
C TYR A 15 -2.28 11.77 26.46
N ASP A 16 -3.40 12.44 26.16
CA ASP A 16 -4.74 11.85 26.22
C ASP A 16 -4.89 10.67 25.22
N LEU A 17 -4.24 10.77 24.06
CA LEU A 17 -4.34 9.77 22.99
C LEU A 17 -3.42 8.56 23.19
N LEU A 18 -2.14 8.81 23.43
CA LEU A 18 -1.09 7.77 23.39
C LEU A 18 -0.55 7.44 24.78
N SER A 19 -0.85 8.23 25.81
CA SER A 19 -0.17 8.21 27.12
C SER A 19 1.35 8.42 27.05
N ARG A 20 1.87 8.83 25.87
CA ARG A 20 3.30 9.06 25.58
C ARG A 20 3.46 10.16 24.54
N SER A 21 4.71 10.52 24.25
CA SER A 21 5.05 11.44 23.16
C SER A 21 4.82 10.82 21.78
N VAL A 22 4.54 11.68 20.81
CA VAL A 22 4.30 11.37 19.41
C VAL A 22 5.63 11.23 18.71
N PHE A 23 5.84 10.11 18.02
CA PHE A 23 7.06 9.84 17.29
C PHE A 23 6.88 10.18 15.81
N VAL A 24 7.68 11.14 15.33
CA VAL A 24 7.64 11.64 13.96
C VAL A 24 8.86 11.14 13.20
N LEU A 25 8.64 10.45 12.09
CA LEU A 25 9.68 10.13 11.12
C LEU A 25 9.67 11.17 10.01
N ARG A 26 10.73 11.95 9.90
CA ARG A 26 10.96 12.82 8.74
C ARG A 26 11.55 12.00 7.59
N VAL A 27 10.91 12.07 6.42
CA VAL A 27 11.34 11.39 5.20
C VAL A 27 11.57 12.42 4.12
N ASP A 28 12.81 12.45 3.62
CA ASP A 28 13.19 13.25 2.47
C ASP A 28 12.99 12.43 1.19
N SER A 29 12.09 12.85 0.31
CA SER A 29 11.81 12.13 -0.94
C SER A 29 12.40 12.80 -2.19
N GLY A 30 13.23 13.83 -2.02
CA GLY A 30 13.77 14.66 -3.11
C GLY A 30 13.71 16.16 -2.82
N SER A 31 13.77 16.56 -1.55
CA SER A 31 13.66 17.94 -1.10
C SER A 31 14.88 18.78 -1.50
N CYS A 32 14.68 20.09 -1.69
CA CYS A 32 15.75 21.07 -1.85
C CYS A 32 16.32 21.55 -0.50
N ASN A 33 16.11 20.79 0.58
CA ASN A 33 16.43 21.11 1.98
C ASN A 33 15.66 22.29 2.60
N GLY A 34 14.89 23.07 1.83
CA GLY A 34 14.16 24.23 2.36
C GLY A 34 13.12 23.85 3.43
N CYS A 35 12.29 22.84 3.15
CA CYS A 35 11.30 22.36 4.13
C CYS A 35 11.99 21.67 5.32
N ASP A 36 13.14 21.06 5.10
CA ASP A 36 13.88 20.34 6.14
C ASP A 36 14.53 21.28 7.15
N ILE A 37 15.05 22.42 6.67
CA ILE A 37 15.51 23.51 7.54
C ILE A 37 14.34 24.05 8.37
N SER A 38 13.14 24.16 7.81
CA SER A 38 11.97 24.60 8.59
C SER A 38 11.53 23.58 9.64
N VAL A 39 11.64 22.28 9.35
CA VAL A 39 11.42 21.21 10.33
C VAL A 39 12.51 21.24 11.40
N LEU A 40 13.78 21.40 11.04
CA LEU A 40 14.87 21.52 11.99
C LEU A 40 14.72 22.76 12.87
N ALA A 41 14.32 23.89 12.29
CA ALA A 41 14.04 25.12 13.03
C ALA A 41 12.95 24.92 14.08
N SER A 42 11.94 24.07 13.83
CA SER A 42 10.92 23.74 14.83
C SER A 42 11.49 23.00 16.06
N LEU A 43 12.61 22.29 15.91
CA LEU A 43 13.31 21.60 17.00
C LEU A 43 14.24 22.52 17.79
N THR A 44 14.59 23.69 17.25
CA THR A 44 15.49 24.62 17.95
C THR A 44 14.80 25.25 19.17
N PRO A 45 15.56 25.76 20.17
CA PRO A 45 15.02 26.28 21.42
C PRO A 45 13.99 27.42 21.28
N LEU A 46 13.95 28.09 20.12
CA LEU A 46 12.96 29.14 19.85
C LEU A 46 11.53 28.60 19.75
N TYR A 47 11.36 27.40 19.18
CA TYR A 47 10.06 26.76 18.97
C TYR A 47 9.88 25.50 19.83
N ASP A 48 10.97 24.79 20.11
CA ASP A 48 11.10 23.66 21.04
C ASP A 48 9.88 22.72 21.04
N VAL A 49 9.64 22.05 19.90
CA VAL A 49 8.51 21.12 19.78
C VAL A 49 8.63 19.88 20.67
N GLU A 50 9.84 19.55 21.14
CA GLU A 50 10.07 18.42 22.03
C GLU A 50 9.38 18.61 23.38
N ARG A 51 9.35 19.85 23.91
CA ARG A 51 8.59 20.21 25.12
C ARG A 51 7.10 19.87 25.01
N PHE A 52 6.54 19.92 23.80
CA PHE A 52 5.14 19.61 23.53
C PHE A 52 4.89 18.12 23.29
N GLY A 53 5.91 17.27 23.43
CA GLY A 53 5.77 15.82 23.32
C GLY A 53 5.87 15.32 21.89
N VAL A 54 6.53 16.06 20.99
CA VAL A 54 6.87 15.59 19.64
C VAL A 54 8.34 15.20 19.63
N LYS A 55 8.65 13.95 19.26
CA LYS A 55 10.02 13.47 19.17
C LYS A 55 10.31 12.96 17.77
N VAL A 56 11.44 13.38 17.21
CA VAL A 56 11.90 12.85 15.92
C VAL A 56 12.56 11.48 16.12
N VAL A 57 12.14 10.50 15.32
CA VAL A 57 12.68 9.14 15.31
C VAL A 57 13.24 8.81 13.93
N TYR A 58 14.23 7.91 13.90
CA TYR A 58 14.91 7.51 12.65
C TYR A 58 14.48 6.13 12.15
N SER A 59 13.77 5.35 12.98
CA SER A 59 13.26 4.04 12.60
C SER A 59 11.78 4.13 12.21
N PRO A 60 11.38 3.69 11.01
CA PRO A 60 9.98 3.70 10.61
C PRO A 60 9.10 2.81 11.49
N ARG A 61 9.67 1.76 12.09
CA ARG A 61 8.94 0.84 12.97
C ARG A 61 8.47 1.47 14.28
N GLN A 62 9.04 2.61 14.65
CA GLN A 62 8.71 3.34 15.87
C GLN A 62 7.82 4.56 15.59
N ALA A 63 7.61 4.93 14.33
CA ALA A 63 6.96 6.18 13.98
C ALA A 63 5.43 6.07 14.03
N ASP A 64 4.78 7.09 14.60
CA ASP A 64 3.32 7.27 14.57
C ASP A 64 2.91 8.17 13.40
N VAL A 65 3.78 9.14 13.08
CA VAL A 65 3.58 10.12 12.03
C VAL A 65 4.74 10.08 11.05
N ILE A 66 4.43 10.00 9.75
CA ILE A 66 5.40 10.12 8.67
C ILE A 66 5.28 11.53 8.09
N LEU A 67 6.33 12.34 8.24
CA LEU A 67 6.42 13.69 7.71
C LEU A 67 7.25 13.68 6.42
N ILE A 68 6.59 13.86 5.29
CA ILE A 68 7.22 13.84 3.96
C ILE A 68 7.63 15.26 3.57
N THR A 69 8.88 15.43 3.17
CA THR A 69 9.40 16.69 2.62
C THR A 69 9.87 16.51 1.18
N GLY A 70 9.60 17.55 0.37
CA GLY A 70 9.95 17.54 -1.05
C GLY A 70 8.95 16.79 -1.95
N PRO A 71 9.11 16.88 -3.28
CA PRO A 71 8.37 16.03 -4.20
C PRO A 71 8.85 14.58 -4.06
N ILE A 72 8.05 13.60 -4.50
CA ILE A 72 8.53 12.21 -4.57
C ILE A 72 9.24 12.00 -5.91
N THR A 73 10.55 11.79 -5.87
CA THR A 73 11.34 11.40 -7.05
C THR A 73 11.02 9.96 -7.47
N ARG A 74 11.12 9.69 -8.77
CA ARG A 74 10.91 8.34 -9.33
C ARG A 74 11.86 7.30 -8.75
N GLN A 75 13.08 7.71 -8.40
CA GLN A 75 14.07 6.83 -7.78
C GLN A 75 13.74 6.50 -6.33
N PHE A 76 13.15 7.45 -5.59
CA PHE A 76 12.79 7.25 -4.18
C PHE A 76 11.44 6.55 -3.98
N TYR A 77 10.58 6.54 -5.01
CA TYR A 77 9.28 5.84 -5.00
C TYR A 77 9.28 4.45 -4.32
N PRO A 78 10.14 3.48 -4.68
CA PRO A 78 10.13 2.17 -4.04
C PRO A 78 10.48 2.24 -2.55
N ALA A 79 11.44 3.11 -2.17
CA ALA A 79 11.83 3.29 -0.78
C ALA A 79 10.69 3.89 0.05
N MET A 80 9.96 4.85 -0.49
CA MET A 80 8.82 5.47 0.18
C MET A 80 7.73 4.44 0.51
N LYS A 81 7.44 3.53 -0.43
CA LYS A 81 6.47 2.45 -0.23
C LYS A 81 6.91 1.50 0.89
N ILE A 82 8.17 1.11 0.90
CA ILE A 82 8.75 0.25 1.95
C ILE A 82 8.66 0.94 3.32
N ILE A 83 8.97 2.23 3.42
CA ILE A 83 8.87 3.00 4.65
C ILE A 83 7.43 2.99 5.18
N TYR A 84 6.47 3.29 4.31
CA TYR A 84 5.05 3.33 4.69
C TYR A 84 4.51 1.95 5.14
N GLU A 85 4.94 0.87 4.47
CA GLU A 85 4.58 -0.51 4.83
C GLU A 85 5.27 -0.98 6.11
N SER A 86 6.47 -0.49 6.39
CA SER A 86 7.25 -0.85 7.60
C SER A 86 6.80 -0.10 8.86
N THR A 87 5.94 0.91 8.71
CA THR A 87 5.44 1.73 9.83
C THR A 87 4.23 1.07 10.47
N PRO A 88 4.16 0.98 11.82
CA PRO A 88 3.01 0.38 12.51
C PRO A 88 1.71 1.12 12.18
N LYS A 89 0.59 0.40 12.07
CA LYS A 89 -0.74 1.01 11.86
C LYS A 89 -1.50 1.01 13.19
N PRO A 90 -2.23 2.09 13.53
CA PRO A 90 -2.51 3.27 12.70
C PRO A 90 -1.34 4.27 12.63
N CYS A 91 -1.04 4.78 11.44
CA CYS A 91 -0.12 5.90 11.25
C CYS A 91 -0.77 7.04 10.45
N VAL A 92 -0.26 8.25 10.65
CA VAL A 92 -0.67 9.45 9.91
C VAL A 92 0.45 9.89 8.98
N VAL A 93 0.10 10.21 7.74
CA VAL A 93 1.04 10.71 6.73
C VAL A 93 0.77 12.19 6.52
N VAL A 94 1.82 12.99 6.69
CA VAL A 94 1.75 14.45 6.58
C VAL A 94 2.65 14.90 5.44
N ALA A 95 2.09 15.60 4.46
CA ALA A 95 2.85 16.23 3.38
C ALA A 95 3.26 17.65 3.81
N CYS A 96 4.57 17.90 3.91
CA CYS A 96 5.13 19.19 4.29
C CYS A 96 5.65 19.96 3.08
N GLY A 97 4.99 21.10 2.81
CA GLY A 97 5.34 22.02 1.76
C GLY A 97 4.60 21.78 0.44
N SER A 98 4.70 22.76 -0.46
CA SER A 98 4.01 22.76 -1.76
C SER A 98 4.43 21.59 -2.65
N CYS A 99 5.72 21.23 -2.61
CA CYS A 99 6.27 20.12 -3.38
C CYS A 99 5.74 18.76 -2.92
N ALA A 100 5.66 18.51 -1.61
CA ALA A 100 5.08 17.27 -1.09
C ALA A 100 3.56 17.22 -1.34
N SER A 101 2.87 18.36 -1.24
CA SER A 101 1.41 18.41 -1.39
C SER A 101 0.95 18.21 -2.84
N SER A 102 1.59 18.86 -3.81
CA SER A 102 1.11 18.91 -5.20
C SER A 102 2.19 18.63 -6.26
N GLY A 103 3.44 18.47 -5.85
CA GLY A 103 4.61 18.53 -6.73
C GLY A 103 5.22 19.93 -6.83
N GLY A 104 4.47 20.99 -6.49
CA GLY A 104 4.97 22.36 -6.44
C GLY A 104 5.55 22.81 -7.79
N ILE A 105 6.75 23.38 -7.78
CA ILE A 105 7.46 23.75 -9.01
C ILE A 105 7.83 22.54 -9.88
N TRP A 106 7.88 21.34 -9.29
CA TRP A 106 8.26 20.09 -9.94
C TRP A 106 7.04 19.28 -10.42
N TYR A 107 5.82 19.83 -10.42
CA TYR A 107 4.59 19.05 -10.62
C TYR A 107 4.53 18.26 -11.95
N ASN A 108 5.21 18.74 -13.00
CA ASN A 108 5.19 18.16 -14.35
C ASN A 108 6.61 17.95 -14.89
N THR A 109 7.51 17.43 -14.06
CA THR A 109 8.87 17.08 -14.48
C THR A 109 9.03 15.58 -14.69
N TYR A 110 10.04 15.19 -15.47
CA TYR A 110 10.27 13.80 -15.86
C TYR A 110 10.80 12.93 -14.71
N ASP A 111 11.36 13.55 -13.68
CA ASP A 111 12.11 12.94 -12.58
C ASP A 111 11.27 12.77 -11.31
N THR A 112 10.18 13.52 -11.16
CA THR A 112 9.26 13.42 -10.03
C THR A 112 7.93 12.77 -10.42
N LEU A 113 7.19 12.30 -9.42
CA LEU A 113 5.84 11.78 -9.58
C LEU A 113 4.76 12.83 -9.26
N GLY A 114 5.16 14.08 -8.96
CA GLY A 114 4.28 15.13 -8.44
C GLY A 114 4.08 15.03 -6.93
N GLY A 115 2.84 15.25 -6.46
CA GLY A 115 2.50 15.20 -5.03
C GLY A 115 2.58 13.81 -4.40
N ALA A 116 2.75 13.77 -3.08
CA ALA A 116 2.95 12.55 -2.30
C ALA A 116 1.75 11.59 -2.35
N ASP A 117 0.54 12.14 -2.55
CA ASP A 117 -0.74 11.42 -2.63
C ASP A 117 -0.80 10.35 -3.70
N LYS A 118 -0.02 10.54 -4.77
CA LYS A 118 0.05 9.57 -5.88
C LYS A 118 0.77 8.29 -5.47
N VAL A 119 1.50 8.30 -4.36
CA VAL A 119 2.38 7.21 -3.91
C VAL A 119 1.90 6.61 -2.59
N VAL A 120 1.58 7.46 -1.62
CA VAL A 120 1.08 7.07 -0.29
C VAL A 120 -0.17 7.87 0.06
N PRO A 121 -1.11 7.31 0.83
CA PRO A 121 -2.28 8.06 1.28
C PRO A 121 -1.84 9.14 2.27
N VAL A 122 -1.92 10.39 1.86
CA VAL A 122 -1.65 11.55 2.72
C VAL A 122 -2.93 11.94 3.45
N ASP A 123 -2.78 12.27 4.73
CA ASP A 123 -3.89 12.63 5.60
C ASP A 123 -3.96 14.13 5.86
N VAL A 124 -2.80 14.79 6.00
CA VAL A 124 -2.68 16.21 6.33
C VAL A 124 -1.67 16.88 5.41
N TYR A 125 -2.02 18.07 4.93
CA TYR A 125 -1.17 18.90 4.09
C TYR A 125 -0.79 20.17 4.83
N ILE A 126 0.51 20.46 4.89
CA ILE A 126 1.05 21.69 5.46
C ILE A 126 1.51 22.58 4.30
N PRO A 127 0.73 23.60 3.91
CA PRO A 127 1.10 24.46 2.80
C PRO A 127 2.29 25.36 3.15
N GLY A 128 3.22 25.54 2.19
CA GLY A 128 4.35 26.47 2.31
C GLY A 128 5.51 26.14 1.38
N CYS A 129 6.39 27.11 1.12
CA CYS A 129 7.60 26.91 0.29
C CYS A 129 8.78 27.77 0.78
N PRO A 130 9.42 27.41 1.91
CA PRO A 130 9.00 26.40 2.89
C PRO A 130 7.93 26.92 3.86
N PRO A 131 7.19 26.04 4.55
CA PRO A 131 6.25 26.45 5.60
C PRO A 131 6.99 27.08 6.79
N ARG A 132 6.34 28.01 7.48
CA ARG A 132 6.88 28.55 8.74
C ARG A 132 6.87 27.47 9.82
N PRO A 133 7.85 27.42 10.75
CA PRO A 133 7.86 26.44 11.84
C PRO A 133 6.56 26.41 12.64
N ALA A 134 5.96 27.58 12.87
CA ALA A 134 4.63 27.72 13.47
C ALA A 134 3.54 26.91 12.76
N ALA A 135 3.53 26.95 11.42
CA ALA A 135 2.56 26.22 10.62
C ALA A 135 2.79 24.70 10.68
N ILE A 136 4.04 24.27 10.87
CA ILE A 136 4.38 22.85 11.07
C ILE A 136 3.80 22.36 12.40
N ILE A 137 3.95 23.14 13.47
CA ILE A 137 3.41 22.82 14.80
C ILE A 137 1.89 22.71 14.76
N HIS A 138 1.22 23.67 14.14
CA HIS A 138 -0.23 23.62 13.93
C HIS A 138 -0.62 22.40 13.06
N GLY A 139 0.13 22.12 11.99
CA GLY A 139 -0.08 20.93 11.16
C GLY A 139 0.01 19.62 11.95
N MET A 140 0.92 19.53 12.92
CA MET A 140 1.03 18.38 13.81
C MET A 140 -0.17 18.25 14.75
N LEU A 141 -0.72 19.37 15.23
CA LEU A 141 -1.94 19.36 16.05
C LEU A 141 -3.13 18.78 15.26
N VAL A 142 -3.27 19.16 13.98
CA VAL A 142 -4.29 18.59 13.08
C VAL A 142 -4.01 17.11 12.80
N ALA A 143 -2.75 16.73 12.61
CA ALA A 143 -2.37 15.33 12.39
C ALA A 143 -2.76 14.42 13.57
N LEU A 144 -2.69 14.92 14.81
CA LEU A 144 -3.15 14.17 15.98
C LEU A 144 -4.67 13.99 16.02
N ASP A 145 -5.44 14.99 15.61
CA ASP A 145 -6.90 14.87 15.51
C ASP A 145 -7.28 13.79 14.48
N VAL A 146 -6.56 13.71 13.36
CA VAL A 146 -6.75 12.65 12.37
C VAL A 146 -6.30 11.29 12.91
N LEU A 147 -5.21 11.24 13.68
CA LEU A 147 -4.75 10.00 14.32
C LEU A 147 -5.82 9.47 15.30
N GLU A 148 -6.44 10.34 16.09
CA GLU A 148 -7.55 10.00 16.98
C GLU A 148 -8.71 9.38 16.22
N GLN A 149 -9.10 10.00 15.10
CA GLN A 149 -10.15 9.47 14.24
C GLN A 149 -9.80 8.10 13.66
N LYS A 150 -8.53 7.87 13.29
CA LYS A 150 -8.06 6.57 12.79
C LYS A 150 -8.08 5.49 13.86
N ILE A 151 -7.71 5.83 15.10
CA ILE A 151 -7.77 4.91 16.24
C ILE A 151 -9.23 4.54 16.53
N LYS A 152 -10.12 5.53 16.66
CA LYS A 152 -11.56 5.30 16.87
C LYS A 152 -12.23 4.53 15.74
N LYS A 153 -11.82 4.76 14.48
CA LYS A 153 -12.31 4.00 13.32
C LYS A 153 -11.91 2.53 13.37
N LEU A 154 -10.77 2.18 13.97
CA LEU A 154 -10.41 0.78 14.20
C LEU A 154 -11.32 0.13 15.25
N GLU A 155 -11.81 0.90 16.22
CA GLU A 155 -12.73 0.43 17.26
C GLU A 155 -14.19 0.33 16.77
N TYR A 156 -14.58 1.16 15.79
CA TYR A 156 -15.90 1.10 15.18
C TYR A 156 -15.92 0.21 13.92
N SER A 157 -16.24 -1.06 14.10
CA SER A 157 -16.91 -1.84 13.06
C SER A 157 -18.38 -1.98 13.45
N GLU A 158 -19.28 -1.25 12.77
CA GLU A 158 -20.63 -1.80 12.57
C GLU A 158 -20.45 -3.20 12.05
N GLU A 159 -21.05 -4.17 12.74
CA GLU A 159 -21.23 -5.56 12.32
C GLU A 159 -20.64 -5.82 10.94
N LYS A 160 -19.33 -6.11 10.88
CA LYS A 160 -18.84 -6.87 9.76
C LYS A 160 -19.52 -8.22 9.96
N GLU A 161 -20.68 -8.38 9.33
CA GLU A 161 -21.01 -9.66 8.72
C GLU A 161 -19.69 -10.19 8.22
N TRP A 162 -19.21 -11.25 8.85
CA TRP A 162 -18.11 -12.01 8.32
C TRP A 162 -18.60 -12.52 6.97
N LYS A 163 -18.39 -11.73 5.92
CA LYS A 163 -18.14 -12.32 4.63
C LYS A 163 -16.83 -13.04 4.85
N THR A 164 -16.91 -14.33 5.15
CA THR A 164 -16.05 -15.28 4.48
C THR A 164 -16.08 -14.80 3.03
N THR A 165 -15.07 -14.03 2.62
CA THR A 165 -14.63 -14.14 1.24
C THR A 165 -14.28 -15.61 1.17
N GLU A 166 -15.27 -16.44 0.77
CA GLU A 166 -15.00 -17.66 0.05
C GLU A 166 -13.82 -17.28 -0.82
N SER A 167 -12.66 -17.90 -0.56
CA SER A 167 -11.51 -17.72 -1.44
C SER A 167 -12.04 -17.72 -2.87
N GLU A 168 -11.71 -16.72 -3.70
CA GLU A 168 -12.23 -16.62 -5.08
C GLU A 168 -12.08 -17.93 -5.89
N LEU A 169 -11.21 -18.82 -5.38
CA LEU A 169 -11.18 -20.25 -5.66
C LEU A 169 -12.46 -20.98 -5.19
N LYS A 170 -13.52 -20.89 -5.98
CA LYS A 170 -14.67 -21.80 -5.88
C LYS A 170 -14.25 -23.17 -6.42
N PHE A 171 -14.17 -24.19 -5.58
CA PHE A 171 -13.90 -25.57 -6.02
C PHE A 171 -15.21 -26.22 -6.50
N GLY A 172 -15.18 -26.90 -7.65
CA GLY A 172 -16.38 -27.45 -8.29
C GLY A 172 -16.04 -28.31 -9.51
N GLY A 173 -16.95 -29.20 -9.89
CA GLY A 173 -16.76 -30.12 -11.01
C GLY A 173 -15.55 -31.04 -10.83
N LEU A 174 -14.63 -31.01 -11.80
CA LEU A 174 -13.37 -31.77 -11.75
C LEU A 174 -12.31 -31.15 -10.83
N LEU A 175 -12.42 -29.86 -10.51
CA LEU A 175 -11.47 -29.17 -9.61
C LEU A 175 -11.92 -29.32 -8.15
N LYS A 176 -11.75 -30.52 -7.59
CA LYS A 176 -12.24 -30.89 -6.25
C LYS A 176 -11.32 -30.47 -5.10
N SER A 177 -10.03 -30.29 -5.35
CA SER A 177 -9.04 -30.07 -4.30
C SER A 177 -8.04 -28.97 -4.64
N TYR A 178 -7.55 -28.31 -3.58
CA TYR A 178 -6.53 -27.27 -3.69
C TYR A 178 -5.16 -27.84 -4.13
N SER A 179 -4.88 -29.11 -3.84
CA SER A 179 -3.63 -29.76 -4.27
C SER A 179 -3.52 -29.82 -5.79
N VAL A 180 -4.60 -30.19 -6.47
CA VAL A 180 -4.67 -30.21 -7.94
C VAL A 180 -4.48 -28.79 -8.49
N PHE A 181 -5.19 -27.81 -7.93
CA PHE A 181 -5.04 -26.41 -8.34
C PHE A 181 -3.60 -25.89 -8.17
N ARG A 182 -2.95 -26.22 -7.05
CA ARG A 182 -1.56 -25.84 -6.77
C ARG A 182 -0.58 -26.45 -7.78
N SER A 183 -0.75 -27.71 -8.12
CA SER A 183 0.09 -28.40 -9.10
C SER A 183 -0.07 -27.81 -10.50
N LEU A 184 -1.33 -27.61 -10.94
CA LEU A 184 -1.62 -26.95 -12.22
C LEU A 184 -1.04 -25.54 -12.27
N LYS A 185 -1.07 -24.80 -11.16
CA LYS A 185 -0.46 -23.47 -11.04
C LYS A 185 1.05 -23.50 -11.23
N LEU A 186 1.73 -24.50 -10.67
CA LEU A 186 3.18 -24.66 -10.82
C LEU A 186 3.52 -24.97 -12.29
N ASP A 187 2.77 -25.88 -12.92
CA ASP A 187 3.01 -26.25 -14.32
C ASP A 187 2.70 -25.09 -15.29
N CYS A 188 1.58 -24.39 -15.11
CA CYS A 188 1.26 -23.20 -15.91
C CYS A 188 2.34 -22.10 -15.81
N ARG A 189 2.91 -21.90 -14.62
CA ARG A 189 4.02 -20.97 -14.42
C ARG A 189 5.31 -21.46 -15.05
N ARG A 190 5.56 -22.77 -15.05
CA ARG A 190 6.72 -23.38 -15.71
C ARG A 190 6.66 -23.20 -17.23
N TYR A 191 5.47 -23.28 -17.82
CA TYR A 191 5.30 -23.18 -19.28
C TYR A 191 5.15 -21.74 -19.80
N LEU A 192 4.38 -20.89 -19.10
CA LEU A 192 4.00 -19.55 -19.59
C LEU A 192 4.53 -18.40 -18.72
N GLY A 193 5.34 -18.69 -17.70
CA GLY A 193 5.82 -17.70 -16.74
C GLY A 193 4.72 -17.19 -15.80
N TYR A 194 5.06 -16.21 -14.96
CA TYR A 194 4.17 -15.76 -13.89
C TYR A 194 2.91 -15.04 -14.37
N LYS A 195 3.04 -14.09 -15.30
CA LYS A 195 1.92 -13.24 -15.72
C LYS A 195 0.93 -13.99 -16.61
N LEU A 196 1.42 -14.58 -17.70
CA LEU A 196 0.57 -15.30 -18.64
C LEU A 196 0.08 -16.63 -18.06
N GLY A 197 0.93 -17.34 -17.31
CA GLY A 197 0.56 -18.60 -16.67
C GLY A 197 -0.54 -18.45 -15.62
N ASN A 198 -0.55 -17.37 -14.82
CA ASN A 198 -1.65 -17.13 -13.88
C ASN A 198 -2.96 -16.80 -14.62
N LYS A 199 -2.91 -16.03 -15.72
CA LYS A 199 -4.11 -15.71 -16.53
C LYS A 199 -4.68 -16.98 -17.17
N PHE A 200 -3.81 -17.75 -17.81
CA PHE A 200 -4.17 -19.02 -18.43
C PHE A 200 -4.74 -20.02 -17.43
N LEU A 201 -4.15 -20.12 -16.24
CA LEU A 201 -4.65 -20.99 -15.17
C LEU A 201 -6.07 -20.65 -14.76
N MET A 202 -6.41 -19.36 -14.66
CA MET A 202 -7.77 -18.95 -14.28
C MET A 202 -8.79 -19.34 -15.36
N ASP A 203 -8.47 -19.10 -16.64
CA ASP A 203 -9.30 -19.51 -17.78
C ASP A 203 -9.50 -21.05 -17.79
N TYR A 204 -8.42 -21.80 -17.57
CA TYR A 204 -8.45 -23.27 -17.53
C TYR A 204 -9.23 -23.80 -16.31
N ALA A 205 -9.04 -23.20 -15.13
CA ALA A 205 -9.75 -23.56 -13.91
C ALA A 205 -11.25 -23.23 -13.99
N GLU A 206 -11.65 -22.21 -14.74
CA GLU A 206 -13.06 -21.93 -15.03
C GLU A 206 -13.71 -23.03 -15.86
N ILE A 207 -13.03 -23.51 -16.91
CA ILE A 207 -13.53 -24.63 -17.70
C ILE A 207 -13.61 -25.91 -16.85
N MET A 208 -12.58 -26.18 -16.05
CA MET A 208 -12.51 -27.37 -15.20
C MET A 208 -13.62 -27.41 -14.14
N ARG A 209 -14.08 -26.24 -13.67
CA ARG A 209 -15.21 -26.10 -12.75
C ARG A 209 -16.55 -26.50 -13.37
N ASN A 210 -16.72 -26.22 -14.67
CA ASN A 210 -17.96 -26.43 -15.41
C ASN A 210 -18.01 -27.79 -16.14
N CYS A 211 -17.08 -28.70 -15.85
CA CYS A 211 -17.00 -30.03 -16.45
C CYS A 211 -17.16 -31.11 -15.40
N ASN A 212 -17.92 -32.15 -15.72
CA ASN A 212 -18.10 -33.33 -14.86
C ASN A 212 -17.33 -34.56 -15.36
N SER A 213 -16.91 -34.58 -16.64
CA SER A 213 -16.16 -35.69 -17.24
C SER A 213 -14.91 -35.24 -17.99
N LEU A 214 -13.93 -36.15 -18.13
CA LEU A 214 -12.65 -35.88 -18.80
C LEU A 214 -12.82 -35.64 -20.30
N GLU A 215 -13.78 -36.30 -20.95
CA GLU A 215 -14.08 -36.11 -22.37
C GLU A 215 -14.68 -34.73 -22.64
N GLU A 216 -15.51 -34.23 -21.72
CA GLU A 216 -16.08 -32.88 -21.79
C GLU A 216 -15.00 -31.80 -21.63
N LEU A 217 -14.01 -32.04 -20.75
CA LEU A 217 -12.85 -31.16 -20.59
C LEU A 217 -12.03 -31.06 -21.89
N LYS A 218 -11.70 -32.19 -22.52
CA LYS A 218 -10.95 -32.22 -23.79
C LYS A 218 -11.70 -31.49 -24.91
N LYS A 219 -13.04 -31.57 -24.96
CA LYS A 219 -13.87 -30.84 -25.93
C LYS A 219 -13.96 -29.33 -25.66
N LYS A 220 -14.06 -28.89 -24.41
CA LYS A 220 -14.15 -27.45 -24.08
C LYS A 220 -12.80 -26.74 -24.14
N THR A 221 -11.71 -27.45 -23.88
CA THR A 221 -10.35 -26.89 -23.92
C THR A 221 -9.87 -26.55 -25.33
N THR A 222 -10.39 -27.19 -26.39
CA THR A 222 -10.10 -26.77 -27.78
C THR A 222 -10.62 -25.36 -28.08
N GLY A 223 -11.72 -24.94 -27.43
CA GLY A 223 -12.23 -23.57 -27.52
C GLY A 223 -11.29 -22.52 -26.93
N LEU A 224 -10.41 -22.92 -26.00
CA LEU A 224 -9.43 -22.05 -25.37
C LEU A 224 -8.32 -21.63 -26.34
N LEU A 225 -8.06 -22.45 -27.38
CA LEU A 225 -7.08 -22.14 -28.43
C LEU A 225 -7.46 -20.88 -29.22
N SER A 226 -8.76 -20.72 -29.50
CA SER A 226 -9.29 -19.53 -30.20
C SER A 226 -9.13 -18.23 -29.38
N ARG A 227 -9.23 -18.32 -28.05
CA ARG A 227 -9.04 -17.18 -27.13
C ARG A 227 -7.58 -16.76 -26.98
N TRP A 228 -6.65 -17.66 -27.32
CA TRP A 228 -5.21 -17.48 -27.19
C TRP A 228 -4.52 -17.44 -28.56
N ASN A 229 -5.17 -16.81 -29.54
CA ASN A 229 -4.62 -16.50 -30.87
C ASN A 229 -4.10 -17.72 -31.66
N ASN A 230 -4.64 -18.92 -31.44
CA ASN A 230 -4.23 -20.16 -32.10
C ASN A 230 -2.72 -20.46 -32.05
N ASP A 231 -2.07 -20.13 -30.94
CA ASP A 231 -0.65 -20.44 -30.73
C ASP A 231 -0.43 -21.96 -30.56
N SER A 232 0.51 -22.53 -31.33
CA SER A 232 0.85 -23.96 -31.28
C SER A 232 1.37 -24.40 -29.90
N ARG A 233 2.01 -23.50 -29.15
CA ARG A 233 2.53 -23.77 -27.80
C ARG A 233 1.41 -23.97 -26.80
N ILE A 234 0.32 -23.21 -26.93
CA ILE A 234 -0.84 -23.32 -26.04
C ILE A 234 -1.54 -24.67 -26.23
N LYS A 235 -1.57 -25.18 -27.47
CA LYS A 235 -2.08 -26.51 -27.78
C LYS A 235 -1.31 -27.61 -27.02
N GLU A 236 0.02 -27.55 -27.07
CA GLU A 236 0.88 -28.51 -26.36
C GLU A 236 0.69 -28.42 -24.83
N ILE A 237 0.58 -27.20 -24.29
CA ILE A 237 0.35 -26.97 -22.86
C ILE A 237 -1.00 -27.55 -22.42
N ILE A 238 -2.05 -27.38 -23.22
CA ILE A 238 -3.38 -27.96 -22.95
C ILE A 238 -3.30 -29.49 -22.92
N GLU A 239 -2.60 -30.12 -23.86
CA GLU A 239 -2.41 -31.58 -23.90
C GLU A 239 -1.67 -32.09 -22.65
N LEU A 240 -0.61 -31.39 -22.23
CA LEU A 240 0.16 -31.72 -21.02
C LEU A 240 -0.68 -31.57 -19.75
N LEU A 241 -1.47 -30.50 -19.63
CA LEU A 241 -2.34 -30.27 -18.47
C LEU A 241 -3.50 -31.27 -18.43
N ASN A 242 -4.10 -31.61 -19.57
CA ASN A 242 -5.14 -32.64 -19.65
C ASN A 242 -4.61 -34.01 -19.19
N LYS A 243 -3.39 -34.37 -19.60
CA LYS A 243 -2.73 -35.61 -19.16
C LYS A 243 -2.49 -35.60 -17.65
N ARG A 244 -2.04 -34.47 -17.10
CA ARG A 244 -1.82 -34.33 -15.66
C ARG A 244 -3.12 -34.38 -14.85
N VAL A 245 -4.21 -33.81 -15.35
CA VAL A 245 -5.53 -33.96 -14.73
C VAL A 245 -6.00 -35.42 -14.79
N GLU A 246 -5.74 -36.13 -15.88
CA GLU A 246 -6.04 -37.55 -16.00
C GLU A 246 -5.26 -38.40 -14.98
N ASP A 247 -3.99 -38.10 -14.74
CA ASP A 247 -3.19 -38.75 -13.69
C ASP A 247 -3.77 -38.49 -12.29
N TYR A 248 -4.30 -37.28 -12.02
CA TYR A 248 -4.93 -36.93 -10.75
C TYR A 248 -6.31 -37.56 -10.51
N LEU A 249 -7.01 -38.02 -11.56
CA LEU A 249 -8.30 -38.69 -11.41
C LEU A 249 -8.15 -40.21 -11.25
N LYS A 250 -7.00 -40.77 -11.61
CA LYS A 250 -6.70 -42.21 -11.51
C LYS A 250 -6.06 -42.61 -10.18
N GLY A 251 -5.46 -41.67 -9.45
CA GLY A 251 -4.87 -41.86 -8.13
C GLY A 251 -5.76 -41.31 -7.02
#